data_AF-A0A4V1MGZ9-F1
#
_entry.id   AF-A0A4V1MGZ9-F1
#
_cell.length_a   1.000
_cell.length_b   1.000
_cell.length_c   1.000
_cell.angle_alpha   90.00
_cell.angle_beta   90.00
_cell.angle_gamma   90.00
#
_symmetry.space_group_name_H-M   'P 1'
#
loop_
_entity.id
_entity.type
_entity.pdbx_description
1 polymer ?
#
loop_
_entity_poly.entity_id
_entity_poly.type
_entity_poly.pdbx_seq_one_letter_code
_entity_poly.pdbx_strand_id
1 'polypeptide(L)'
;MYVSQADNEEQQKNWNSDMTQAIEEFKGIIEKNGSLNYKHSFFEGETHGTVSYPGNYGALKFIFKGFRTDIKQLAKNPKLLEEDYQKFSEKMGAEFIPSEAYLNVVIKFMKNNGFKDSETYFMNLKDKYYPKK
;
A
#
# COMPACT_ATOMS: atom_id res chain seq x y z
N MET A 1 8.13 4.00 5.50
CA MET A 1 8.16 3.70 6.95
C MET A 1 6.80 3.97 7.56
N TYR A 2 6.34 3.10 8.45
CA TYR A 2 5.11 3.27 9.20
C TYR A 2 5.42 3.11 10.69
N VAL A 3 4.97 4.05 11.51
CA VAL A 3 5.19 4.03 12.97
C VAL A 3 3.84 3.94 13.65
N SER A 4 3.63 2.85 14.40
CA SER A 4 2.43 2.63 15.22
C SER A 4 2.75 2.95 16.68
N GLN A 5 1.92 3.77 17.31
CA GLN A 5 2.02 4.12 18.72
C GLN A 5 0.79 3.63 19.47
N ALA A 6 1.03 2.97 20.61
CA ALA A 6 0.01 2.47 21.51
C ALA A 6 -0.49 3.57 22.45
N ASP A 7 -1.72 3.40 22.90
CA ASP A 7 -2.34 4.15 23.99
C ASP A 7 -1.99 3.48 25.32
N ASN A 8 -0.86 3.87 25.88
CA ASN A 8 -0.34 3.30 27.11
C ASN A 8 -0.96 3.97 28.34
N GLU A 9 -2.28 3.85 28.54
CA GLU A 9 -2.93 4.60 29.62
C GLU A 9 -2.74 4.04 31.05
N GLU A 10 -2.10 2.90 31.32
CA GLU A 10 -2.12 2.38 32.71
C GLU A 10 -0.89 1.72 33.36
N GLN A 11 0.30 1.64 32.76
CA GLN A 11 1.42 0.97 33.45
C GLN A 11 2.76 1.71 33.31
N GLN A 12 3.17 2.40 34.40
CA GLN A 12 4.46 3.06 34.64
C GLN A 12 4.71 4.42 33.92
N LYS A 13 4.32 5.51 34.60
CA LYS A 13 4.55 6.91 34.16
C LYS A 13 6.00 7.26 33.80
N ASN A 14 7.00 6.55 34.34
CA ASN A 14 8.42 6.90 34.14
C ASN A 14 9.06 6.28 32.88
N TRP A 15 8.52 5.18 32.33
CA TRP A 15 9.07 4.54 31.12
C TRP A 15 8.27 4.90 29.87
N ASN A 16 6.96 5.15 30.03
CA ASN A 16 6.08 5.54 28.93
C ASN A 16 6.27 6.98 28.46
N SER A 17 6.77 7.87 29.33
CA SER A 17 7.17 9.23 28.93
C SER A 17 8.27 9.19 27.88
N ASP A 18 9.24 8.30 28.06
CA ASP A 18 10.47 8.26 27.27
C ASP A 18 10.21 7.69 25.87
N MET A 19 9.38 6.64 25.75
CA MET A 19 8.95 6.13 24.44
C MET A 19 8.11 7.14 23.66
N THR A 20 7.16 7.78 24.33
CA THR A 20 6.28 8.78 23.68
C THR A 20 7.10 9.97 23.19
N GLN A 21 8.00 10.47 24.03
CA GLN A 21 8.91 11.55 23.67
C GLN A 21 9.83 11.15 22.51
N ALA A 22 10.43 9.96 22.56
CA ALA A 22 11.29 9.47 21.48
C ALA A 22 10.55 9.34 20.13
N ILE A 23 9.29 8.90 20.14
CA ILE A 23 8.46 8.82 18.93
C ILE A 23 8.17 10.22 18.37
N GLU A 24 7.84 11.20 19.21
CA GLU A 24 7.59 12.57 18.77
C GLU A 24 8.87 13.27 18.27
N GLU A 25 10.01 13.06 18.94
CA GLU A 25 11.31 13.56 18.47
C GLU A 25 11.65 12.95 17.10
N PHE A 26 11.51 11.64 16.94
CA PHE A 26 11.74 10.95 15.68
C PHE A 26 10.83 11.47 14.57
N LYS A 27 9.53 11.64 14.85
CA LYS A 27 8.56 12.22 13.94
C LYS A 27 8.99 13.63 13.50
N GLY A 28 9.41 14.48 14.44
CA GLY A 28 9.91 15.82 14.15
C GLY A 28 11.16 15.82 13.25
N ILE A 29 12.06 14.85 13.42
CA ILE A 29 13.24 14.69 12.56
C ILE A 29 12.84 14.28 11.13
N ILE A 30 11.93 13.31 11.00
CA ILE A 30 11.52 12.79 9.68
C ILE A 30 10.71 13.84 8.91
N GLU A 31 9.77 14.51 9.56
CA GLU A 31 8.92 15.54 8.93
C GLU A 31 9.73 16.75 8.44
N LYS A 32 10.84 17.09 9.12
CA LYS A 32 11.75 18.16 8.67
C LYS A 32 12.63 17.77 7.48
N ASN A 33 13.00 16.49 7.33
CA ASN A 33 13.90 16.02 6.27
C ASN A 33 13.18 15.57 4.99
N GLY A 34 11.88 15.23 5.06
CA GLY A 34 10.93 15.19 3.92
C GLY A 34 11.15 14.14 2.82
N SER A 35 12.25 13.40 2.80
CA SER A 35 12.58 12.44 1.73
C SER A 35 12.01 11.04 1.93
N LEU A 36 11.58 10.70 3.15
CA LEU A 36 11.07 9.39 3.50
C LEU A 36 9.55 9.32 3.33
N ASN A 37 9.05 8.34 2.58
CA ASN A 37 7.62 8.00 2.58
C ASN A 37 7.22 7.49 3.99
N TYR A 38 6.68 8.37 4.81
CA TYR A 38 6.44 8.18 6.24
C TYR A 38 4.97 8.33 6.60
N LYS A 39 4.53 7.56 7.60
CA LYS A 39 3.25 7.76 8.27
C LYS A 39 3.33 7.30 9.72
N HIS A 40 2.81 8.15 10.62
CA HIS A 40 2.54 7.80 12.01
C HIS A 40 1.05 7.49 12.21
N SER A 41 0.73 6.62 13.15
CA SER A 41 -0.64 6.40 13.62
C SER A 41 -0.63 6.06 15.11
N PHE A 42 -1.47 6.77 15.86
CA PHE A 42 -1.78 6.48 17.24
C PHE A 42 -3.02 5.59 17.30
N PHE A 43 -2.98 4.54 18.12
CA PHE A 43 -4.05 3.57 18.25
C PHE A 43 -4.62 3.64 19.68
N GLU A 44 -5.68 4.44 19.84
CA GLU A 44 -6.43 4.56 21.08
C GLU A 44 -6.99 3.20 21.52
N GLY A 45 -6.88 2.89 22.82
CA GLY A 45 -7.28 1.60 23.39
C GLY A 45 -6.38 0.40 23.07
N GLU A 46 -5.30 0.57 22.30
CA GLU A 46 -4.30 -0.47 22.09
C GLU A 46 -3.13 -0.33 23.07
N THR A 47 -2.67 -1.44 23.62
CA THR A 47 -1.51 -1.49 24.52
C THR A 47 -0.22 -1.79 23.76
N HIS A 48 0.95 -1.64 24.40
CA HIS A 48 2.22 -2.07 23.82
C HIS A 48 2.22 -3.51 23.30
N GLY A 49 1.52 -4.43 23.99
CA GLY A 49 1.43 -5.83 23.60
C GLY A 49 0.50 -6.08 22.39
N THR A 50 -0.46 -5.19 22.14
CA THR A 50 -1.52 -5.41 21.13
C THR A 50 -1.34 -4.54 19.89
N VAL A 51 -0.74 -3.34 20.02
CA VAL A 51 -0.58 -2.35 18.93
C VAL A 51 0.12 -2.89 17.69
N SER A 52 0.99 -3.91 17.85
CA SER A 52 1.69 -4.54 16.73
C SER A 52 0.72 -5.15 15.70
N TYR A 53 -0.45 -5.63 16.12
CA TYR A 53 -1.44 -6.21 15.24
C TYR A 53 -2.11 -5.19 14.31
N PRO A 54 -2.84 -4.17 14.81
CA PRO A 54 -3.41 -3.13 13.95
C PRO A 54 -2.33 -2.27 13.30
N GLY A 55 -1.16 -2.10 13.94
CA GLY A 55 0.00 -1.42 13.40
C GLY A 55 0.53 -2.09 12.13
N ASN A 56 0.76 -3.42 12.15
CA ASN A 56 1.19 -4.16 10.97
C ASN A 56 0.16 -4.13 9.84
N TYR A 57 -1.13 -4.27 10.18
CA TYR A 57 -2.19 -4.16 9.20
C TYR A 57 -2.23 -2.77 8.53
N GLY A 58 -2.11 -1.71 9.32
CA GLY A 58 -2.03 -0.33 8.85
C GLY A 58 -0.79 -0.08 7.99
N ALA A 59 0.37 -0.62 8.41
CA ALA A 59 1.62 -0.53 7.68
C ALA A 59 1.53 -1.18 6.30
N LEU A 60 0.98 -2.41 6.22
CA LEU A 60 0.81 -3.10 4.94
C LEU A 60 -0.11 -2.34 3.99
N LYS A 61 -1.23 -1.80 4.50
CA LYS A 61 -2.12 -0.93 3.71
C LYS A 61 -1.39 0.33 3.21
N PHE A 62 -0.56 0.93 4.04
CA PHE A 62 0.19 2.12 3.69
C PHE A 62 1.26 1.84 2.62
N ILE A 63 2.03 0.77 2.80
CA ILE A 63 3.10 0.35 1.88
C ILE A 63 2.50 0.02 0.52
N PHE A 64 1.47 -0.83 0.47
CA PHE A 64 0.86 -1.30 -0.78
C PHE A 64 -0.30 -0.42 -1.27
N LYS A 65 -0.43 0.81 -0.77
CA LYS A 65 -1.45 1.76 -1.25
C LYS A 65 -1.21 2.05 -2.74
N GLY A 66 -2.22 1.79 -3.57
CA GLY A 66 -2.14 1.98 -5.02
C GLY A 66 -1.66 0.74 -5.78
N PHE A 67 -1.29 -0.35 -5.10
CA PHE A 67 -0.87 -1.60 -5.76
C PHE A 67 -2.02 -2.33 -6.48
N ARG A 68 -3.27 -2.06 -6.10
CA ARG A 68 -4.47 -2.57 -6.79
C ARG A 68 -5.42 -1.43 -7.10
N THR A 69 -5.83 -1.34 -8.36
CA THR A 69 -6.76 -0.34 -8.86
C THR A 69 -8.19 -0.89 -8.88
N ASP A 70 -9.18 0.00 -8.79
CA ASP A 70 -10.59 -0.36 -9.00
C ASP A 70 -10.80 -0.88 -10.42
N ILE A 71 -11.12 -2.17 -10.56
CA ILE A 71 -11.31 -2.85 -11.84
C ILE A 71 -12.40 -2.17 -12.69
N LYS A 72 -13.40 -1.53 -12.06
CA LYS A 72 -14.43 -0.77 -12.80
C LYS A 72 -13.86 0.46 -13.50
N GLN A 73 -12.83 1.08 -12.94
CA GLN A 73 -12.14 2.21 -13.58
C GLN A 73 -11.27 1.72 -14.74
N LEU A 74 -10.61 0.57 -14.56
CA LEU A 74 -9.81 -0.08 -15.61
C LEU A 74 -10.66 -0.44 -16.85
N ALA A 75 -11.93 -0.78 -16.66
CA ALA A 75 -12.84 -1.05 -17.77
C ALA A 75 -13.03 0.19 -18.67
N LYS A 76 -12.99 1.40 -18.09
CA LYS A 76 -13.16 2.68 -18.80
C LYS A 76 -11.83 3.24 -19.31
N ASN A 77 -10.75 3.02 -18.56
CA ASN A 77 -9.40 3.49 -18.88
C ASN A 77 -8.37 2.39 -18.57
N PRO A 78 -8.10 1.46 -19.50
CA PRO A 78 -7.24 0.31 -19.22
C PRO A 78 -5.77 0.68 -19.01
N LYS A 79 -5.31 1.83 -19.55
CA LYS A 79 -3.95 2.36 -19.36
C LYS A 79 -3.65 2.73 -17.90
N LEU A 80 -4.68 3.04 -17.12
CA LEU A 80 -4.56 3.43 -15.72
C LEU A 80 -3.80 2.39 -14.88
N LEU A 81 -3.90 1.09 -15.24
CA LEU A 81 -3.18 0.05 -14.52
C LEU A 81 -1.66 0.22 -14.63
N GLU A 82 -1.14 0.47 -15.84
CA GLU A 82 0.31 0.67 -16.03
C GLU A 82 0.78 1.97 -15.37
N GLU A 83 -0.01 3.03 -15.44
CA GLU A 83 0.28 4.31 -14.77
C GLU A 83 0.36 4.15 -13.24
N ASP A 84 -0.56 3.39 -12.65
CA ASP A 84 -0.60 3.13 -11.21
C ASP A 84 0.59 2.28 -10.76
N TYR A 85 0.94 1.24 -11.53
CA TYR A 85 2.11 0.41 -11.23
C TYR A 85 3.43 1.16 -11.44
N GLN A 86 3.51 2.07 -12.42
CA GLN A 86 4.66 2.94 -12.60
C GLN A 86 4.83 3.87 -11.39
N LYS A 87 3.77 4.61 -11.00
CA LYS A 87 3.80 5.49 -9.81
C LYS A 87 4.16 4.72 -8.55
N PHE A 88 3.64 3.51 -8.40
CA PHE A 88 3.98 2.64 -7.28
C PHE A 88 5.46 2.25 -7.30
N SER A 89 5.99 1.84 -8.45
CA SER A 89 7.40 1.46 -8.61
C SER A 89 8.35 2.61 -8.29
N GLU A 90 8.07 3.80 -8.81
CA GLU A 90 8.83 5.03 -8.51
C GLU A 90 8.84 5.33 -7.01
N LYS A 91 7.67 5.23 -6.36
CA LYS A 91 7.53 5.44 -4.92
C LYS A 91 8.30 4.41 -4.08
N MET A 92 8.35 3.16 -4.54
CA MET A 92 9.00 2.07 -3.82
C MET A 92 10.50 1.95 -4.11
N GLY A 93 10.99 2.61 -5.15
CA GLY A 93 12.39 2.52 -5.59
C GLY A 93 12.75 1.15 -6.20
N ALA A 94 11.76 0.38 -6.64
CA ALA A 94 11.93 -0.91 -7.29
C ALA A 94 10.82 -1.13 -8.32
N GLU A 95 11.10 -1.92 -9.35
CA GLU A 95 10.12 -2.24 -10.38
C GLU A 95 9.06 -3.22 -9.86
N PHE A 96 7.80 -2.84 -10.01
CA PHE A 96 6.63 -3.69 -9.78
C PHE A 96 5.77 -3.71 -11.03
N ILE A 97 5.33 -4.92 -11.39
CA ILE A 97 4.37 -5.17 -12.47
C ILE A 97 3.16 -5.96 -11.94
N PRO A 98 1.98 -5.84 -12.55
CA PRO A 98 0.80 -6.58 -12.11
C PRO A 98 1.02 -8.08 -12.29
N SER A 99 0.75 -8.87 -11.25
CA SER A 99 0.93 -10.32 -11.33
C SER A 99 0.02 -10.96 -12.37
N GLU A 100 0.46 -12.05 -12.98
CA GLU A 100 -0.35 -12.79 -13.97
C GLU A 100 -1.71 -13.19 -13.39
N ALA A 101 -1.74 -13.65 -12.13
CA ALA A 101 -2.97 -13.99 -11.44
C ALA A 101 -3.95 -12.81 -11.32
N TYR A 102 -3.45 -11.61 -11.04
CA TYR A 102 -4.28 -10.41 -11.00
C TYR A 102 -4.79 -10.01 -12.39
N LEU A 103 -3.93 -10.05 -13.41
CA LEU A 103 -4.34 -9.81 -14.80
C LEU A 103 -5.43 -10.78 -15.25
N ASN A 104 -5.33 -12.06 -14.88
CA ASN A 104 -6.37 -13.05 -15.18
C ASN A 104 -7.73 -12.69 -14.55
N VAL A 105 -7.73 -12.12 -13.33
CA VAL A 105 -8.96 -11.64 -12.69
C VAL A 105 -9.53 -10.43 -13.43
N VAL A 106 -8.69 -9.47 -13.82
CA VAL A 106 -9.11 -8.28 -14.59
C VAL A 106 -9.68 -8.69 -15.94
N ILE A 107 -8.99 -9.55 -16.71
CA ILE A 107 -9.46 -10.06 -18.00
C ILE A 107 -10.79 -10.78 -17.86
N LYS A 108 -10.93 -11.67 -16.86
CA LYS A 108 -12.19 -12.37 -16.58
C LYS A 108 -13.32 -11.40 -16.29
N PHE A 109 -13.06 -10.34 -15.53
CA PHE A 109 -14.05 -9.29 -15.28
C PHE A 109 -14.44 -8.57 -16.57
N MET A 110 -13.48 -8.18 -17.42
CA MET A 110 -13.77 -7.49 -18.69
C MET A 110 -14.64 -8.35 -19.60
N LYS A 111 -14.27 -9.62 -19.76
CA LYS A 111 -14.99 -10.61 -20.57
C LYS A 111 -16.43 -10.78 -20.10
N ASN A 112 -16.64 -11.00 -18.79
CA ASN A 112 -17.96 -11.24 -18.22
C ASN A 112 -18.91 -10.04 -18.36
N ASN A 113 -18.38 -8.82 -18.51
CA ASN A 113 -19.16 -7.60 -18.63
C ASN A 113 -19.17 -7.02 -20.06
N GLY A 114 -18.58 -7.72 -21.04
CA GLY A 114 -18.60 -7.31 -22.44
C GLY A 114 -17.66 -6.14 -22.80
N PHE A 115 -16.67 -5.83 -21.97
CA PHE A 115 -15.69 -4.76 -22.23
C PHE A 115 -14.57 -5.23 -23.17
N LYS A 116 -14.91 -5.46 -24.45
CA LYS A 116 -14.01 -6.10 -25.44
C LYS A 116 -12.67 -5.38 -25.67
N ASP A 117 -12.70 -4.04 -25.74
CA ASP A 117 -11.48 -3.25 -25.97
C ASP A 117 -10.51 -3.37 -24.79
N SER A 118 -11.03 -3.22 -23.57
CA SER A 118 -10.27 -3.38 -22.33
C SER A 118 -9.82 -4.83 -22.12
N GLU A 119 -10.64 -5.83 -22.46
CA GLU A 119 -10.25 -7.25 -22.46
C GLU A 119 -9.02 -7.47 -23.36
N THR A 120 -9.09 -7.01 -24.61
CA THR A 120 -8.00 -7.14 -25.58
C THR A 120 -6.74 -6.44 -25.08
N TYR A 121 -6.88 -5.24 -24.50
CA TYR A 121 -5.77 -4.53 -23.88
C TYR A 121 -5.07 -5.36 -22.81
N PHE A 122 -5.83 -5.89 -21.84
CA PHE A 122 -5.25 -6.64 -20.73
C PHE A 122 -4.71 -8.01 -21.15
N MET A 123 -5.27 -8.65 -22.18
CA MET A 123 -4.68 -9.84 -22.79
C MET A 123 -3.30 -9.54 -23.38
N ASN A 124 -3.19 -8.48 -24.19
CA ASN A 124 -1.92 -8.06 -24.77
C ASN A 124 -0.89 -7.66 -23.69
N LEU A 125 -1.35 -6.96 -22.64
CA LEU A 125 -0.50 -6.59 -21.52
C LEU A 125 0.02 -7.81 -20.76
N LYS A 126 -0.83 -8.82 -20.58
CA LYS A 126 -0.43 -10.09 -19.95
C LYS A 126 0.62 -10.82 -20.79
N ASP A 127 0.43 -10.89 -22.10
CA ASP A 127 1.38 -11.56 -23.00
C ASP A 127 2.72 -10.81 -23.08
N LYS A 128 2.70 -9.46 -22.97
CA LYS A 128 3.91 -8.63 -22.84
C LYS A 128 4.71 -8.95 -21.58
N TYR A 129 4.06 -9.07 -20.42
CA TYR A 129 4.75 -9.31 -19.14
C TYR A 129 5.05 -10.78 -18.87
N TYR A 130 4.23 -11.69 -19.40
CA TYR A 130 4.28 -13.13 -19.12
C TYR A 130 4.16 -13.93 -20.43
N PRO A 131 5.15 -13.85 -21.33
CA PRO A 131 5.12 -14.57 -22.59
C PRO A 131 5.13 -16.09 -22.32
N LYS A 132 4.26 -16.82 -23.02
CA LYS A 132 4.28 -18.29 -22.97
C LYS A 132 5.57 -18.78 -23.63
N LYS A 133 6.33 -19.61 -22.90
CA LYS A 133 7.49 -20.31 -23.43
C LYS A 133 7.08 -21.46 -24.35
#